data_AF-A0A7C6LHM0-F1
#
_entry.id   AF-A0A7C6LHM0-F1
#
_cell.length_a   1.000
_cell.length_b   1.000
_cell.length_c   1.000
_cell.angle_alpha   90.00
_cell.angle_beta   90.00
_cell.angle_gamma   90.00
#
_symmetry.space_group_name_H-M   'P 1'
#
loop_
_entity.id
_entity.type
_entity.pdbx_description
1 polymer ?
#
loop_
_entity_poly.entity_id
_entity_poly.type
_entity_poly.pdbx_seq_one_letter_code
_entity_poly.pdbx_strand_id
1 'polypeptide(L)'
;MNFGILVFPNAEELDFVGPWEMIRPTEQVIRQVLWSMAAQGPRNCLLVCERREAVTCAKGMVVMPHSGEEAAGQVQLIAEYFPAAKIYSSAADLSKAPAYVRRMSAGGPSAEP
;
A
#
# COMPACT_ATOMS: atom_id res chain seq x y z
N MET A 1 -9.35 10.08 -2.63
CA MET A 1 -8.74 8.76 -2.51
C MET A 1 -7.44 8.88 -1.72
N ASN A 2 -7.19 7.96 -0.79
CA ASN A 2 -5.94 7.89 -0.03
C ASN A 2 -5.05 6.82 -0.66
N PHE A 3 -3.73 7.03 -0.64
CA PHE A 3 -2.73 6.07 -1.03
C PHE A 3 -1.87 5.74 0.18
N GLY A 4 -1.80 4.46 0.56
CA GLY A 4 -0.99 4.01 1.68
C GLY A 4 0.28 3.33 1.18
N ILE A 5 1.43 3.70 1.74
CA ILE A 5 2.70 3.01 1.56
C ILE A 5 3.02 2.31 2.87
N LEU A 6 3.13 0.98 2.82
CA LEU A 6 3.47 0.20 4.01
C LEU A 6 4.97 0.26 4.25
N VAL A 7 5.37 0.58 5.48
CA VAL A 7 6.75 0.61 5.94
C VAL A 7 6.88 -0.31 7.15
N PHE A 8 8.00 -1.03 7.23
CA PHE A 8 8.31 -1.97 8.30
C PHE A 8 9.74 -1.76 8.81
N PRO A 9 10.08 -2.26 10.02
CA PRO A 9 11.45 -2.18 10.54
C PRO A 9 12.46 -2.77 9.57
N ASN A 10 13.57 -2.08 9.35
CA ASN A 10 14.61 -2.42 8.37
C ASN A 10 14.16 -2.37 6.89
N ALA A 11 13.05 -1.68 6.57
CA ALA A 11 12.74 -1.37 5.17
C ALA A 11 13.88 -0.58 4.51
N GLU A 12 14.15 -0.86 3.24
CA GLU A 12 15.08 -0.07 2.41
C GLU A 12 14.44 1.29 2.13
N GLU A 13 15.19 2.37 2.31
CA GLU A 13 14.64 3.72 2.27
C GLU A 13 14.10 4.10 0.89
N LEU A 14 14.77 3.69 -0.19
CA LEU A 14 14.37 4.04 -1.55
C LEU A 14 13.10 3.29 -1.98
N ASP A 15 12.85 2.09 -1.45
CA ASP A 15 11.65 1.29 -1.72
C ASP A 15 10.34 2.04 -1.42
N PHE A 16 10.34 2.95 -0.44
CA PHE A 16 9.16 3.77 -0.14
C PHE A 16 9.33 5.26 -0.42
N VAL A 17 10.54 5.82 -0.32
CA VAL A 17 10.80 7.23 -0.65
C VAL A 17 10.63 7.47 -2.15
N GLY A 18 11.11 6.57 -3.01
CA GLY A 18 10.94 6.70 -4.45
C GLY A 18 9.45 6.79 -4.87
N PRO A 19 8.60 5.83 -4.46
CA PRO A 19 7.16 5.94 -4.67
C PRO A 19 6.54 7.17 -4.02
N TRP A 20 6.98 7.58 -2.82
CA TRP A 20 6.47 8.77 -2.15
C TRP A 20 6.66 10.03 -2.99
N GLU A 21 7.85 10.23 -3.55
CA GLU A 21 8.16 11.39 -4.42
C GLU A 21 7.36 11.36 -5.73
N MET A 22 7.18 10.17 -6.31
CA MET A 22 6.40 10.00 -7.54
C MET A 22 4.90 10.19 -7.32
N ILE A 23 4.37 9.83 -6.15
CA ILE A 23 2.94 9.91 -5.83
C ILE A 23 2.54 11.26 -5.26
N ARG A 24 3.46 11.92 -4.54
CA ARG A 24 3.29 13.28 -4.02
C ARG A 24 4.22 14.32 -4.68
N PRO A 25 4.27 14.42 -6.03
CA PRO A 25 5.11 15.42 -6.67
C PRO A 25 4.71 16.82 -6.25
N THR A 26 5.69 17.65 -5.94
CA THR A 26 5.53 19.10 -5.83
C THR A 26 5.17 19.71 -7.19
N GLU A 27 5.64 19.10 -8.27
CA GLU A 27 5.41 19.54 -9.65
C GLU A 27 4.11 18.99 -10.25
N GLN A 28 3.24 19.91 -10.70
CA GLN A 28 1.90 19.55 -11.20
C GLN A 28 1.93 18.70 -12.49
N VAL A 29 2.95 18.89 -13.34
CA VAL A 29 3.11 18.14 -14.60
C VAL A 29 3.36 16.65 -14.33
N ILE A 30 4.22 16.31 -13.37
CA ILE A 30 4.51 14.91 -13.02
C ILE A 30 3.24 14.22 -12.49
N ARG A 31 2.42 14.94 -11.70
CA ARG A 31 1.12 14.43 -11.26
C ARG A 31 0.19 14.12 -12.42
N GLN A 32 0.11 14.99 -13.43
CA GLN A 32 -0.73 14.75 -14.60
C GLN A 32 -0.25 13.59 -15.46
N VAL A 33 1.07 13.41 -15.60
CA VAL A 33 1.66 12.33 -16.40
C VAL A 33 1.46 10.97 -15.73
N LEU A 34 1.70 10.88 -14.42
CA LEU A 34 1.56 9.62 -13.67
C LEU A 34 0.09 9.25 -13.41
N TRP A 35 -0.77 10.24 -13.24
CA TRP A 35 -2.19 10.07 -12.95
C TRP A 35 -3.05 10.68 -14.07
N SER A 36 -2.90 10.14 -15.28
CA SER A 36 -3.57 10.69 -16.48
C SER A 36 -5.09 10.89 -16.26
N MET A 37 -5.58 12.04 -16.74
CA MET A 37 -6.94 12.62 -16.89
C MET A 37 -8.17 12.07 -16.12
N ALA A 38 -8.24 10.80 -15.72
CA ALA A 38 -9.37 10.18 -15.03
C ALA A 38 -9.25 10.16 -13.49
N ALA A 39 -8.04 10.28 -12.93
CA ALA A 39 -7.83 10.30 -11.48
C ALA A 39 -6.99 11.52 -11.11
N GLN A 40 -7.51 12.43 -10.30
CA GLN A 40 -6.83 13.67 -9.85
C GLN A 40 -5.61 13.40 -8.93
N GLY A 41 -4.99 12.22 -9.04
CA GLY A 41 -4.06 11.62 -8.09
C GLY A 41 -4.72 11.34 -6.73
N PRO A 42 -4.03 10.63 -5.85
CA PRO A 42 -4.46 10.50 -4.47
C PRO A 42 -4.39 11.87 -3.76
N ARG A 43 -5.40 12.18 -2.93
CA ARG A 43 -5.42 13.40 -2.11
C ARG A 43 -4.40 13.33 -0.98
N ASN A 44 -4.22 12.13 -0.42
CA ASN A 44 -3.29 11.87 0.66
C ASN A 44 -2.40 10.69 0.30
N CYS A 45 -1.09 10.84 0.52
CA CYS A 45 -0.13 9.74 0.55
C CYS A 45 0.28 9.55 2.02
N LEU A 46 0.14 8.34 2.55
CA LEU A 46 0.29 8.04 3.97
C LEU A 46 1.31 6.92 4.14
N LEU A 47 2.30 7.13 5.02
CA LEU A 47 3.10 6.02 5.54
C LEU A 47 2.27 5.25 6.55
N VAL A 48 2.23 3.94 6.42
CA VAL A 48 1.44 3.04 7.25
C VAL A 48 2.36 1.98 7.82
N CYS A 49 2.19 1.61 9.08
CA CYS A 49 3.00 0.60 9.76
C CYS A 49 2.12 -0.24 10.69
N GLU A 50 2.60 -1.39 11.15
CA GLU A 50 1.96 -2.19 12.21
C GLU A 50 1.76 -1.33 13.47
N ARG A 51 2.80 -0.62 13.92
CA ARG A 51 2.76 0.22 15.12
C ARG A 51 2.87 1.70 14.76
N ARG A 52 2.11 2.55 15.47
CA ARG A 52 2.22 4.02 15.39
C ARG A 52 3.38 4.53 16.23
N GLU A 53 4.57 4.00 15.96
CA GLU A 53 5.83 4.39 16.58
C GLU A 53 6.89 4.66 15.50
N ALA A 54 7.99 5.31 15.88
CA ALA A 54 9.07 5.58 14.95
C ALA A 54 9.66 4.28 14.39
N VAL A 55 9.83 4.22 13.07
CA VAL A 55 10.39 3.07 12.37
C VAL A 55 11.80 3.39 11.93
N THR A 56 12.75 2.54 12.35
CA THR A 56 14.14 2.59 11.89
C THR A 56 14.30 1.76 10.61
N CYS A 57 14.75 2.40 9.55
CA CYS A 57 15.04 1.82 8.24
C CYS A 57 16.45 1.22 8.18
N ALA A 58 16.74 0.46 7.11
CA ALA A 58 17.96 -0.35 6.99
C ALA A 58 19.27 0.44 7.12
N LYS A 59 19.31 1.69 6.64
CA LYS A 59 20.49 2.58 6.66
C LYS A 59 20.43 3.63 7.78
N GLY A 60 19.50 3.45 8.74
CA GLY A 60 19.39 4.28 9.94
C GLY A 60 18.47 5.49 9.81
N MET A 61 17.77 5.67 8.69
CA MET A 61 16.70 6.68 8.60
C MET A 61 15.57 6.33 9.56
N VAL A 62 15.01 7.34 10.24
CA VAL A 62 13.88 7.15 11.15
C VAL A 62 12.67 7.90 10.62
N VAL A 63 11.56 7.18 10.43
CA VAL A 63 10.31 7.76 9.91
C VAL A 63 9.16 7.53 10.87
N MET A 64 8.22 8.48 10.90
CA MET A 64 7.00 8.39 11.71
C MET A 64 5.82 7.99 10.82
N PRO A 65 5.21 6.80 11.00
CA PRO A 65 4.02 6.40 10.27
C PRO A 65 2.80 7.23 10.66
N HIS A 66 1.91 7.46 9.69
CA HIS A 66 0.66 8.22 9.86
C HIS A 66 -0.46 7.34 10.44
N SER A 67 -0.44 6.03 10.13
CA SER A 67 -1.46 5.07 10.55
C SER A 67 -0.86 3.74 11.01
N GLY A 68 -1.66 2.98 11.75
CA GLY A 68 -1.27 1.73 12.40
C GLY A 68 -1.81 0.46 11.71
N GLU A 69 -1.76 -0.64 12.46
CA GLU A 69 -2.11 -2.02 12.08
C GLU A 69 -3.32 -2.18 11.15
N GLU A 70 -4.46 -1.56 11.47
CA GLU A 70 -5.67 -1.73 10.65
C GLU A 70 -5.48 -1.24 9.20
N ALA A 71 -4.84 -0.07 9.03
CA ALA A 71 -4.54 0.45 7.71
C ALA A 71 -3.44 -0.38 7.02
N ALA A 72 -2.52 -0.96 7.80
CA ALA A 72 -1.48 -1.83 7.26
C ALA A 72 -2.09 -3.08 6.61
N GLY A 73 -3.05 -3.71 7.29
CA GLY A 73 -3.78 -4.85 6.74
C GLY A 73 -4.56 -4.51 5.47
N GLN A 74 -5.19 -3.33 5.41
CA GLN A 74 -5.88 -2.85 4.21
C GLN A 74 -4.91 -2.63 3.04
N VAL A 75 -3.76 -1.98 3.28
CA VAL A 75 -2.75 -1.74 2.25
C VAL A 75 -2.17 -3.07 1.76
N GLN A 76 -1.88 -4.03 2.64
CA GLN A 76 -1.36 -5.34 2.26
C GLN A 76 -2.34 -6.11 1.36
N LEU A 77 -3.64 -6.06 1.64
CA LEU A 77 -4.65 -6.75 0.83
C LEU A 77 -4.79 -6.19 -0.58
N ILE A 78 -4.44 -4.92 -0.76
CA ILE A 78 -4.53 -4.22 -2.04
C ILE A 78 -3.18 -4.26 -2.78
N ALA A 79 -2.06 -4.37 -2.05
CA ALA A 79 -0.72 -4.52 -2.59
C ALA A 79 -0.48 -5.99 -2.97
N GLU A 80 -0.68 -6.31 -4.24
CA GLU A 80 -0.44 -7.64 -4.82
C GLU A 80 1.03 -8.11 -4.72
N TYR A 81 1.95 -7.23 -4.32
CA TYR A 81 3.37 -7.50 -4.20
C TYR A 81 3.85 -7.32 -2.75
N PHE A 82 4.15 -8.44 -2.07
CA PHE A 82 4.83 -8.43 -0.78
C PHE A 82 5.88 -9.55 -0.68
N PRO A 83 7.18 -9.22 -0.57
CA PRO A 83 8.20 -10.18 -0.18
C PRO A 83 8.37 -10.15 1.34
N ALA A 84 7.49 -10.84 2.09
CA ALA A 84 7.76 -11.27 3.47
C ALA A 84 6.71 -12.29 3.94
N ALA A 85 7.15 -13.32 4.66
CA ALA A 85 6.31 -14.41 5.18
C ALA A 85 5.34 -14.02 6.33
N LYS A 86 5.15 -12.72 6.61
CA LYS A 86 4.24 -12.25 7.66
C LYS A 86 2.94 -11.72 7.03
N ILE A 87 1.83 -12.42 7.32
CA ILE A 87 0.49 -12.07 6.87
C ILE A 87 -0.18 -11.26 7.99
N TYR A 88 -0.51 -9.99 7.72
CA TYR A 88 -1.22 -9.11 8.67
C TYR A 88 -2.74 -9.09 8.43
N SER A 89 -3.21 -9.69 7.34
CA SER A 89 -4.63 -9.79 7.01
C SER A 89 -5.23 -11.12 7.48
N SER A 90 -6.51 -11.09 7.86
CA SER A 90 -7.27 -12.30 8.19
C SER A 90 -8.30 -12.65 7.11
N ALA A 91 -8.89 -13.84 7.19
CA ALA A 91 -9.98 -14.24 6.30
C ALA A 91 -11.20 -13.29 6.37
N ALA A 92 -11.39 -12.57 7.48
CA ALA A 92 -12.45 -11.57 7.61
C ALA A 92 -12.22 -10.34 6.72
N ASP A 93 -10.97 -10.02 6.41
CA ASP A 93 -10.59 -8.85 5.63
C ASP A 93 -10.74 -9.05 4.12
N LEU A 94 -11.02 -10.28 3.66
CA LEU A 94 -11.33 -10.59 2.25
C LEU A 94 -12.51 -9.78 1.72
N SER A 95 -13.45 -9.38 2.58
CA SER A 95 -14.56 -8.49 2.21
C SER A 95 -14.07 -7.13 1.67
N LYS A 96 -12.89 -6.68 2.10
CA LYS A 96 -12.25 -5.41 1.71
C LYS A 96 -11.27 -5.57 0.54
N ALA A 97 -11.04 -6.80 0.08
CA ALA A 97 -10.07 -7.09 -0.97
C ALA A 97 -10.56 -6.66 -2.38
N PRO A 98 -9.63 -6.42 -3.32
CA PRO A 98 -9.97 -6.15 -4.73
C PRO A 98 -10.91 -7.22 -5.32
N ALA A 99 -11.75 -6.80 -6.27
CA ALA A 99 -12.84 -7.64 -6.80
C ALA A 99 -12.35 -8.97 -7.41
N TYR A 100 -11.16 -9.00 -8.00
CA TYR A 100 -10.59 -10.20 -8.59
C TYR A 100 -10.14 -11.22 -7.53
N VAL A 101 -9.57 -10.76 -6.40
CA VAL A 101 -9.19 -11.61 -5.26
C VAL A 101 -10.43 -12.26 -4.65
N ARG A 102 -11.50 -11.49 -4.45
CA ARG A 102 -12.78 -12.01 -3.93
C ARG A 102 -13.41 -13.06 -4.84
N ARG A 103 -13.25 -12.93 -6.15
CA ARG A 103 -13.74 -13.89 -7.15
C ARG A 103 -12.97 -15.22 -7.12
N MET A 104 -11.67 -15.17 -6.80
CA MET A 104 -10.84 -16.37 -6.68
C MET A 104 -11.11 -17.15 -5.37
N SER A 105 -11.46 -16.45 -4.29
CA SER A 105 -11.79 -17.07 -2.99
C SER A 105 -13.18 -17.72 -2.94
N ALA A 106 -14.12 -17.33 -3.81
CA ALA A 106 -15.50 -17.82 -3.81
C ALA A 106 -15.69 -19.17 -4.54
N GLY A 107 -14.60 -19.87 -4.86
CA GLY A 107 -14.60 -20.97 -5.83
C GLY A 107 -14.38 -20.41 -7.22
N GLY A 108 -13.25 -20.79 -7.83
CA GLY A 108 -12.82 -20.30 -9.14
C GLY A 108 -13.86 -20.54 -10.25
N PRO A 109 -13.66 -19.93 -11.44
CA PRO A 109 -14.63 -20.01 -12.52
C PRO A 109 -14.96 -21.46 -12.83
N SER A 110 -16.25 -21.81 -12.71
CA SER A 110 -16.83 -22.93 -13.42
C SER A 110 -16.43 -22.77 -14.89
N ALA A 111 -15.49 -23.59 -15.33
CA ALA A 111 -15.19 -23.79 -16.73
C ALA A 111 -16.45 -24.41 -17.35
N GLU A 112 -17.13 -23.68 -18.23
CA GLU A 112 -18.14 -24.25 -19.12
C GLU A 112 -18.55 -23.20 -20.17
N PRO A 113 -18.86 -23.61 -21.40
CA PRO A 113 -18.16 -24.55 -22.28
C PRO A 113 -17.48 -23.84 -23.48
#